data_AF-A0A0E3QL90-F1
#
_entry.id   AF-A0A0E3QL90-F1
#
_cell.length_a   1.000
_cell.length_b   1.000
_cell.length_c   1.000
_cell.angle_alpha   90.00
_cell.angle_beta   90.00
_cell.angle_gamma   90.00
#
_symmetry.space_group_name_H-M   'P 1'
#
loop_
_entity.id
_entity.type
_entity.pdbx_description
1 polymer ?
#
loop_
_entity_poly.entity_id
_entity_poly.type
_entity_poly.pdbx_seq_one_letter_code
_entity_poly.pdbx_strand_id
1 'polypeptide(L)'
;MKIVGIQSSSGGKHSNTLKLPNAALNRASEEGADIESIDIAKMNIEYRTACNSCHNTGVCTIKDDCEIVLKKTLAVDGIVLSSSNYITKT
;
A
#
# COMPACT_ATOMS: atom_id res chain seq x y z
N MET A 1 -14.45 5.70 -10.88
CA MET A 1 -14.01 5.18 -9.57
C MET A 1 -12.50 5.10 -9.59
N LYS A 2 -11.83 5.51 -8.51
CA LYS A 2 -10.38 5.40 -8.35
C LYS A 2 -10.05 4.29 -7.36
N ILE A 3 -9.12 3.41 -7.72
CA ILE A 3 -8.69 2.31 -6.86
C ILE A 3 -7.17 2.28 -6.79
N VAL A 4 -6.64 2.10 -5.58
CA VAL A 4 -5.20 1.89 -5.37
C VAL A 4 -4.92 0.46 -4.92
N GLY A 5 -3.97 -0.19 -5.58
CA GLY A 5 -3.35 -1.42 -5.10
C GLY A 5 -2.16 -1.13 -4.21
N ILE A 6 -2.16 -1.61 -2.96
CA ILE A 6 -1.01 -1.52 -2.05
C ILE A 6 -0.46 -2.94 -1.86
N GLN A 7 0.79 -3.14 -2.24
CA GLN A 7 1.44 -4.45 -2.27
C GLN A 7 2.77 -4.44 -1.50
N SER A 8 3.04 -5.50 -0.74
CA SER A 8 4.27 -5.65 0.07
C SER A 8 5.04 -6.93 -0.24
N SER A 9 5.15 -7.26 -1.52
CA SER A 9 5.72 -8.52 -1.97
C SER A 9 7.25 -8.47 -2.08
N SER A 10 7.96 -9.33 -1.33
CA SER A 10 9.40 -9.53 -1.49
C SER A 10 9.82 -10.35 -2.73
N GLY A 11 8.88 -11.05 -3.38
CA GLY A 11 9.16 -11.96 -4.50
C GLY A 11 9.30 -11.31 -5.88
N GLY A 12 9.18 -9.97 -5.96
CA GLY A 12 9.25 -9.22 -7.22
C GLY A 12 8.37 -9.82 -8.33
N LYS A 13 8.95 -10.00 -9.52
CA LYS A 13 8.27 -10.57 -10.71
C LYS A 13 7.80 -12.02 -10.53
N HIS A 14 8.33 -12.75 -9.55
CA HIS A 14 7.99 -14.15 -9.29
C HIS A 14 7.03 -14.32 -8.11
N SER A 15 6.50 -13.22 -7.60
CA SER A 15 5.63 -13.24 -6.43
C SER A 15 4.30 -13.95 -6.69
N ASN A 16 3.99 -14.93 -5.86
CA ASN A 16 2.65 -15.51 -5.80
C ASN A 16 1.64 -14.52 -5.18
N THR A 17 2.08 -13.68 -4.25
CA THR A 17 1.25 -12.67 -3.56
C THR A 17 0.64 -11.68 -4.54
N LEU A 18 1.34 -11.37 -5.65
CA LEU A 18 0.89 -10.39 -6.64
C LEU A 18 -0.14 -10.93 -7.64
N LYS A 19 -0.31 -12.26 -7.75
CA LYS A 19 -1.19 -12.85 -8.79
C LYS A 19 -2.65 -12.42 -8.62
N LEU A 20 -3.20 -12.58 -7.42
CA LEU A 20 -4.59 -12.24 -7.12
C LEU A 20 -4.88 -10.73 -7.16
N PRO A 21 -4.12 -9.84 -6.49
CA PRO A 21 -4.37 -8.40 -6.55
C PRO A 21 -4.22 -7.86 -7.96
N ASN A 22 -3.24 -8.32 -8.75
CA ASN A 22 -3.12 -7.89 -10.15
C ASN A 22 -4.34 -8.32 -10.98
N ALA A 23 -4.85 -9.54 -10.78
CA ALA A 23 -6.06 -9.96 -11.47
C ALA A 23 -7.28 -9.10 -11.08
N ALA A 24 -7.43 -8.76 -9.80
CA ALA A 24 -8.52 -7.91 -9.32
C ALA A 24 -8.42 -6.48 -9.89
N LEU A 25 -7.22 -5.88 -9.85
CA LEU A 25 -6.96 -4.54 -10.37
C LEU A 25 -7.13 -4.47 -11.89
N ASN A 26 -6.68 -5.50 -12.63
CA ASN A 26 -6.89 -5.58 -14.08
C ASN A 26 -8.37 -5.64 -14.43
N ARG A 27 -9.16 -6.47 -13.75
CA ARG A 27 -10.61 -6.53 -13.98
C ARG A 27 -11.30 -5.21 -13.62
N ALA A 28 -10.90 -4.57 -12.52
CA ALA A 28 -11.44 -3.26 -12.18
C ALA A 28 -11.11 -2.19 -13.24
N SER A 29 -9.90 -2.23 -13.81
CA SER A 29 -9.53 -1.35 -14.93
C SER A 29 -10.36 -1.61 -16.18
N GLU A 30 -10.61 -2.88 -16.52
CA GLU A 30 -11.46 -3.26 -17.66
C GLU A 30 -12.91 -2.79 -17.50
N GLU A 31 -13.41 -2.71 -16.27
CA GLU A 31 -14.72 -2.13 -15.92
C GLU A 31 -14.71 -0.59 -15.83
N GLY A 32 -13.59 0.05 -16.19
CA GLY A 32 -13.47 1.52 -16.28
C GLY A 32 -13.03 2.23 -15.00
N ALA A 33 -12.50 1.50 -14.00
CA ALA A 33 -11.86 2.14 -12.86
C ALA A 33 -10.47 2.71 -13.22
N ASP A 34 -10.13 3.85 -12.64
CA ASP A 34 -8.79 4.44 -12.68
C ASP A 34 -7.93 3.75 -11.61
N ILE A 35 -6.87 3.06 -12.04
CA ILE A 35 -6.07 2.19 -11.18
C ILE A 35 -4.67 2.76 -10.98
N GLU A 36 -4.25 2.82 -9.72
CA GLU A 36 -2.86 3.03 -9.33
C GLU A 36 -2.32 1.81 -8.56
N SER A 37 -1.01 1.54 -8.62
CA SER A 37 -0.36 0.49 -7.83
C SER A 37 0.89 1.01 -7.13
N ILE A 38 1.00 0.72 -5.83
CA ILE A 38 2.09 1.13 -4.93
C ILE A 38 2.74 -0.12 -4.36
N ASP A 39 4.03 -0.30 -4.63
CA ASP A 39 4.84 -1.36 -4.03
C ASP A 39 5.61 -0.80 -2.82
N ILE A 40 5.05 -0.97 -1.62
CA ILE A 40 5.62 -0.44 -0.39
C ILE A 40 6.91 -1.16 0.01
N ALA A 41 7.20 -2.34 -0.55
CA ALA A 41 8.47 -3.02 -0.34
C ALA A 41 9.66 -2.31 -1.03
N LYS A 42 9.38 -1.36 -1.93
CA LYS A 42 10.38 -0.54 -2.63
C LYS A 42 10.50 0.89 -2.09
N MET A 43 9.73 1.23 -1.06
CA MET A 43 9.67 2.57 -0.50
C MET A 43 10.52 2.66 0.77
N ASN A 44 10.97 3.87 1.11
CA ASN A 44 11.62 4.13 2.39
C ASN A 44 10.55 4.49 3.43
N ILE A 45 10.12 3.50 4.21
CA ILE A 45 9.13 3.67 5.29
C ILE A 45 9.77 3.25 6.61
N GLU A 46 9.81 4.17 7.56
CA GLU A 46 10.46 3.99 8.86
C GLU A 46 9.48 3.47 9.91
N TYR A 47 10.02 2.92 11.00
CA TYR A 47 9.21 2.45 12.11
C TYR A 47 8.63 3.62 12.92
N ARG A 48 7.39 3.45 13.41
CA ARG A 48 6.74 4.40 14.32
C ARG A 48 7.54 4.51 15.63
N THR A 49 7.88 5.73 16.04
CA THR A 49 8.61 6.02 17.29
C THR A 49 7.71 6.33 18.50
N ALA A 50 6.39 6.24 18.33
CA ALA A 50 5.38 6.55 19.36
C ALA A 50 5.47 7.97 19.96
N CYS A 51 6.03 8.95 19.23
CA CYS A 51 6.12 10.34 19.69
C CYS A 51 4.77 11.06 19.83
N ASN A 52 3.71 10.54 19.20
CA ASN A 52 2.33 11.07 19.19
C ASN A 52 2.16 12.51 18.67
N SER A 53 3.19 13.14 18.07
CA SER A 53 3.10 14.51 17.53
C SER A 53 1.97 14.68 16.50
N CYS A 54 1.73 13.67 15.68
CA CYS A 54 0.72 13.72 14.62
C CYS A 54 -0.72 13.82 15.16
N HIS A 55 -1.00 13.49 16.42
CA HIS A 55 -2.34 13.64 16.99
C HIS A 55 -2.74 15.11 17.13
N ASN A 56 -1.77 16.01 17.31
CA ASN A 56 -2.01 17.44 17.44
C ASN A 56 -1.86 18.16 16.10
N THR A 57 -0.88 17.77 15.28
CA THR A 57 -0.52 18.49 14.06
C THR A 57 -1.13 17.91 12.78
N GLY A 58 -1.59 16.65 12.81
CA GLY A 58 -1.97 15.89 11.62
C GLY A 58 -0.78 15.48 10.74
N VAL A 59 0.45 15.80 11.14
CA VAL A 59 1.67 15.60 10.33
C VAL A 59 2.68 14.76 11.12
N CYS A 60 3.21 13.71 10.49
CA CYS A 60 4.29 12.91 11.08
C CYS A 60 5.60 13.71 11.11
N THR A 61 6.36 13.59 12.19
CA THR A 61 7.70 14.20 12.29
C THR A 61 8.77 13.40 11.55
N ILE A 62 8.49 12.12 11.29
CA ILE A 62 9.37 11.25 10.50
C ILE A 62 9.18 11.61 9.02
N LYS A 63 10.28 11.92 8.34
CA LYS A 63 10.30 12.26 6.93
C LYS A 63 10.63 11.00 6.12
N ASP A 64 9.59 10.24 5.82
CA ASP A 64 9.66 9.00 5.05
C ASP A 64 8.55 8.98 3.99
N ASP A 65 8.43 7.88 3.26
CA ASP A 65 7.46 7.74 2.18
C ASP A 65 6.03 7.41 2.68
N CYS A 66 5.82 7.30 4.00
CA CYS A 66 4.51 6.96 4.57
C CYS A 66 3.45 8.02 4.23
N GLU A 67 3.82 9.29 4.22
CA GLU A 67 2.92 10.40 3.86
C GLU A 67 2.43 10.30 2.40
N ILE A 68 3.28 9.81 1.49
CA ILE A 68 2.91 9.60 0.08
C ILE A 68 1.83 8.53 -0.03
N VAL A 69 2.03 7.39 0.65
CA VAL A 69 1.05 6.29 0.67
C VAL A 69 -0.26 6.74 1.30
N LEU A 70 -0.21 7.47 2.41
CA LEU A 70 -1.40 8.01 3.08
C LEU A 70 -2.20 8.93 2.17
N LYS A 71 -1.54 9.91 1.51
CA LYS A 71 -2.22 10.84 0.61
C LYS A 71 -2.90 10.14 -0.57
N LYS A 72 -2.24 9.14 -1.16
CA LYS A 72 -2.82 8.34 -2.25
C LYS A 72 -4.02 7.52 -1.77
N THR A 73 -3.90 6.90 -0.59
CA THR A 73 -4.97 6.10 0.02
C THR A 73 -6.22 6.94 0.33
N LEU A 74 -6.05 8.19 0.78
CA LEU A 74 -7.15 9.11 1.07
C LEU A 74 -7.82 9.69 -0.19
N ALA A 75 -7.17 9.60 -1.36
CA ALA A 75 -7.65 10.20 -2.60
C ALA A 75 -8.42 9.22 -3.52
N VAL A 76 -8.62 7.97 -3.08
CA VAL A 76 -9.25 6.91 -3.87
C VAL A 76 -10.54 6.41 -3.23
N ASP A 77 -11.40 5.81 -4.05
CA ASP A 77 -12.69 5.25 -3.64
C ASP A 77 -12.55 3.81 -3.12
N GLY A 78 -11.50 3.10 -3.53
CA GLY A 78 -11.26 1.70 -3.18
C GLY A 78 -9.79 1.36 -2.99
N ILE A 79 -9.51 0.36 -2.15
CA ILE A 79 -8.16 -0.09 -1.84
C ILE A 79 -8.11 -1.62 -1.96
N VAL A 80 -7.11 -2.12 -2.69
CA VAL A 80 -6.75 -3.55 -2.71
C VAL A 80 -5.44 -3.72 -1.95
N LEU A 81 -5.50 -4.36 -0.78
CA LEU A 81 -4.31 -4.66 0.02
C LEU A 81 -3.80 -6.07 -0.28
N SER A 82 -2.48 -6.22 -0.41
CA SER A 82 -1.85 -7.53 -0.56
C SER A 82 -0.52 -7.62 0.19
N SER A 83 -0.35 -8.71 0.94
CA SER A 83 0.86 -9.01 1.68
C SER A 83 1.13 -10.51 1.70
N SER A 84 2.41 -10.88 1.68
CA SER A 84 2.79 -12.25 1.99
C SER A 84 2.46 -12.56 3.44
N ASN A 85 1.97 -13.77 3.71
CA ASN A 85 1.64 -14.18 5.06
C ASN A 85 2.91 -14.70 5.76
N TYR A 86 3.45 -13.91 6.69
CA TYR A 86 4.58 -14.30 7.54
C TYR A 86 4.07 -14.70 8.93
N ILE A 87 3.37 -15.83 9.02
CA ILE A 87 3.07 -16.45 10.32
C ILE A 87 4.27 -17.29 10.72
N THR A 88 5.07 -16.79 11.65
CA THR A 88 6.03 -17.61 12.38
C THR A 88 5.26 -18.56 13.29
N LYS A 89 5.23 -19.86 12.94
CA LYS A 89 4.90 -20.91 13.92
C LYS A 89 6.06 -20.98 14.90
N THR A 90 5.88 -20.36 16.05
CA THR A 90 6.68 -20.66 17.25
C THR A 90 6.25 -22.01 17.81
#